data_AF-A0A9W4D4P0-F1
#
_entry.id   AF-A0A9W4D4P0-F1
#
_cell.length_a   1.000
_cell.length_b   1.000
_cell.length_c   1.000
_cell.angle_alpha   90.00
_cell.angle_beta   90.00
_cell.angle_gamma   90.00
#
_symmetry.space_group_name_H-M   'P 1'
#
loop_
_entity.id
_entity.type
_entity.pdbx_description
1 polymer ?
#
loop_
_entity_poly.entity_id
_entity_poly.type
_entity_poly.pdbx_seq_one_letter_code
_entity_poly.pdbx_strand_id
1 'polypeptide(L)'
;MIGPVRSISFSFDGSYIVGGSDEGVGLEVIHTETGDQIHTIKTPGGQPCTIVSWHPNRYWLAYSDLGGLKILGVDVSTERK
;
A
#
# COMPACT_ATOMS: atom_id res chain seq x y z
N MET A 1 -3.17 9.19 -6.82
CA MET A 1 -4.35 8.48 -6.29
C MET A 1 -5.55 9.19 -6.85
N ILE A 2 -6.63 8.49 -7.18
CA ILE A 2 -7.82 9.10 -7.78
C ILE A 2 -8.96 8.95 -6.79
N GLY A 3 -9.79 9.98 -6.64
CA GLY A 3 -10.97 9.97 -5.77
C GLY A 3 -10.71 10.27 -4.28
N PRO A 4 -11.78 10.30 -3.47
CA PRO A 4 -11.71 10.57 -2.03
C PRO A 4 -10.90 9.52 -1.25
N VAL A 5 -9.95 9.98 -0.43
CA VAL A 5 -9.18 9.09 0.45
C VAL A 5 -10.06 8.58 1.58
N ARG A 6 -10.14 7.25 1.70
CA ARG A 6 -10.96 6.56 2.72
C ARG A 6 -10.15 6.03 3.89
N SER A 7 -8.89 5.70 3.65
CA SER A 7 -7.97 5.17 4.66
C SER A 7 -6.56 5.62 4.34
N ILE A 8 -5.75 5.84 5.38
CA ILE A 8 -4.31 6.09 5.25
C ILE A 8 -3.56 5.22 6.25
N SER A 9 -2.31 4.90 5.94
CA SER A 9 -1.44 4.21 6.89
C SER A 9 0.02 4.61 6.64
N PHE A 10 0.74 4.91 7.71
CA PHE A 10 2.18 5.11 7.70
C PHE A 10 2.91 3.79 7.90
N SER A 11 4.06 3.61 7.25
CA SER A 11 4.99 2.54 7.58
C SER A 11 5.51 2.70 9.00
N PHE A 12 5.93 1.59 9.61
CA PHE A 12 6.35 1.55 11.02
C PHE A 12 7.56 2.46 11.34
N ASP A 13 8.39 2.76 10.34
CA ASP A 13 9.55 3.64 10.41
C ASP A 13 9.23 5.10 10.02
N GLY A 14 8.00 5.37 9.57
CA GLY A 14 7.56 6.70 9.15
C GLY A 14 8.07 7.16 7.78
N SER A 15 8.81 6.32 7.05
CA SER A 15 9.39 6.69 5.74
C SER A 15 8.36 6.76 4.61
N TYR A 16 7.26 6.01 4.73
CA TYR A 16 6.25 5.86 3.68
C TYR A 16 4.82 6.03 4.20
N ILE A 17 3.95 6.47 3.30
CA ILE A 17 2.50 6.48 3.50
C ILE A 17 1.80 5.82 2.32
N VAL A 18 0.70 5.13 2.60
CA VAL A 18 -0.22 4.59 1.59
C VAL A 18 -1.63 5.10 1.86
N GLY A 19 -2.36 5.39 0.79
CA GLY A 19 -3.77 5.78 0.85
C GLY A 19 -4.65 4.79 0.10
N GLY A 20 -5.84 4.53 0.65
CA GLY A 20 -6.90 3.77 0.01
C GLY A 20 -8.02 4.68 -0.52
N SER A 21 -8.57 4.35 -1.68
CA SER A 21 -9.65 5.06 -2.37
C SER A 21 -10.68 4.08 -2.92
N ASP A 22 -11.91 4.57 -3.12
CA ASP A 22 -12.97 3.91 -3.88
C ASP A 22 -12.80 4.06 -5.40
N GLU A 23 -11.84 4.86 -5.85
CA GLU A 23 -11.50 5.09 -7.26
C GLU A 23 -10.02 4.77 -7.56
N GLY A 24 -9.71 4.62 -8.85
CA GLY A 24 -8.35 4.33 -9.34
C GLY A 24 -8.04 2.83 -9.48
N VAL A 25 -6.79 2.52 -9.85
CA VAL A 25 -6.36 1.19 -10.31
C VAL A 25 -5.35 0.50 -9.38
N GLY A 26 -5.42 0.82 -8.09
CA GLY A 26 -4.56 0.21 -7.06
C GLY A 26 -4.19 1.19 -5.95
N LEU A 27 -3.07 0.91 -5.30
CA LEU A 27 -2.54 1.71 -4.19
C LEU A 27 -1.25 2.41 -4.60
N GLU A 28 -1.04 3.60 -4.06
CA GLU A 28 0.19 4.37 -4.25
C GLU A 28 0.93 4.47 -2.92
N VAL A 29 2.24 4.18 -2.97
CA VAL A 29 3.14 4.38 -1.85
C VAL A 29 3.93 5.66 -2.11
N ILE A 30 3.90 6.55 -1.14
CA ILE A 30 4.46 7.90 -1.21
C ILE A 30 5.53 8.04 -0.15
N HIS A 31 6.67 8.64 -0.50
CA HIS A 31 7.71 9.01 0.46
C HIS A 31 7.23 10.19 1.31
N THR A 32 7.30 10.06 2.63
CA THR A 32 6.68 11.03 3.54
C THR A 32 7.37 12.39 3.53
N GLU A 33 8.70 12.42 3.45
CA GLU A 33 9.46 13.68 3.46
C GLU A 33 9.40 14.44 2.13
N THR A 34 9.58 13.75 1.00
CA THR A 34 9.65 14.40 -0.32
C THR A 34 8.28 14.57 -0.97
N GLY A 35 7.29 13.75 -0.60
CA GLY A 35 5.98 13.70 -1.25
C GLY A 35 5.99 12.94 -2.59
N ASP A 36 7.11 12.33 -2.98
CA ASP A 36 7.21 11.61 -4.23
C ASP A 36 6.50 10.26 -4.17
N GLN A 37 5.78 9.92 -5.23
CA GLN A 37 5.25 8.58 -5.42
C GLN A 37 6.40 7.63 -5.78
N ILE A 38 6.74 6.72 -4.88
CA ILE A 38 7.86 5.79 -5.06
C ILE A 38 7.43 4.43 -5.60
N HIS A 39 6.17 4.06 -5.42
CA HIS A 39 5.68 2.76 -5.85
C HIS A 39 4.18 2.74 -6.12
N THR A 40 3.75 1.82 -7.00
CA THR A 40 2.34 1.52 -7.26
C THR A 40 2.10 0.04 -7.09
N ILE A 41 1.21 -0.31 -6.17
CA ILE A 41 0.73 -1.67 -5.97
C ILE A 41 -0.46 -1.87 -6.88
N LYS A 42 -0.27 -2.63 -7.96
CA LYS A 42 -1.32 -2.96 -8.90
C LYS A 42 -2.20 -4.07 -8.31
N THR A 43 -3.50 -3.81 -8.26
CA THR A 43 -4.48 -4.83 -7.90
C THR A 43 -4.83 -5.67 -9.12
N PRO A 44 -5.06 -6.99 -8.98
CA PRO A 44 -5.56 -7.80 -10.07
C PRO A 44 -6.84 -7.19 -10.66
N GLY A 45 -6.85 -6.97 -11.98
CA GLY A 45 -8.00 -6.36 -12.67
C GLY A 45 -8.17 -4.85 -12.42
N GLY A 46 -7.21 -4.16 -11.81
CA GLY A 46 -7.24 -2.70 -11.64
C GLY A 46 -8.36 -2.22 -10.71
N GLN A 47 -8.65 -2.98 -9.66
CA GLN A 47 -9.73 -2.68 -8.72
C GLN A 47 -9.31 -1.69 -7.63
N PRO A 48 -10.22 -0.82 -7.16
CA PRO A 48 -9.95 0.11 -6.06
C PRO A 48 -9.75 -0.62 -4.73
N CYS A 49 -9.13 0.05 -3.77
CA CYS A 49 -8.82 -0.47 -2.43
C CYS A 49 -9.15 0.57 -1.38
N THR A 50 -10.14 0.31 -0.54
CA THR A 50 -10.65 1.30 0.42
C THR A 50 -9.92 1.28 1.76
N ILE A 51 -9.47 0.12 2.22
CA ILE A 51 -8.84 -0.07 3.54
C ILE A 51 -7.41 -0.53 3.35
N VAL A 52 -6.50 0.12 4.09
CA VAL A 52 -5.06 -0.15 4.07
C VAL A 52 -4.49 -0.11 5.49
N SER A 53 -3.52 -0.97 5.78
CA SER A 53 -2.80 -0.98 7.07
C SER A 53 -1.40 -1.57 6.92
N TRP A 54 -0.37 -0.77 7.18
CA TRP A 54 0.99 -1.25 7.28
C TRP A 54 1.16 -2.14 8.51
N HIS A 55 2.03 -3.14 8.37
CA HIS A 55 2.47 -3.96 9.48
C HIS A 55 3.27 -3.11 10.49
N PRO A 56 3.09 -3.32 11.80
CA PRO A 56 3.68 -2.45 12.83
C PRO A 56 5.21 -2.56 12.98
N ASN A 57 5.87 -3.49 12.28
CA ASN A 57 7.33 -3.66 12.36
C ASN A 57 8.02 -4.23 11.10
N ARG A 58 7.29 -4.36 9.98
CA ARG A 58 7.81 -4.91 8.71
C ARG A 58 7.27 -4.09 7.55
N TYR A 59 7.97 -4.08 6.42
CA TYR A 59 7.43 -3.52 5.16
C TYR A 59 6.43 -4.48 4.51
N TRP A 60 5.40 -4.81 5.28
CA TRP A 60 4.25 -5.58 4.84
C TRP A 60 3.02 -4.68 4.90
N LEU A 61 2.13 -4.84 3.95
CA LEU A 61 0.90 -4.06 3.82
C LEU A 61 -0.29 -4.99 3.71
N ALA A 62 -1.25 -4.84 4.62
CA ALA A 62 -2.57 -5.41 4.50
C ALA A 62 -3.49 -4.43 3.76
N TYR A 63 -4.30 -4.93 2.83
CA TYR A 63 -5.29 -4.12 2.11
C TYR A 63 -6.47 -4.96 1.66
N SER A 64 -7.61 -4.31 1.42
CA SER A 64 -8.81 -4.95 0.89
C SER A 64 -8.99 -4.63 -0.60
N ASP A 65 -9.20 -5.65 -1.43
CA ASP A 65 -9.72 -5.52 -2.79
C ASP A 65 -11.09 -6.23 -2.92
N LEU A 66 -11.69 -6.22 -4.12
CA LEU A 66 -12.97 -6.93 -4.36
C LEU A 66 -12.88 -8.44 -4.12
N GLY A 67 -11.69 -9.02 -4.21
CA GLY A 67 -11.43 -10.44 -3.95
C GLY A 67 -11.14 -10.77 -2.48
N GLY A 68 -11.18 -9.77 -1.59
CA GLY A 68 -11.04 -9.93 -0.14
C GLY A 68 -9.80 -9.28 0.44
N LEU A 69 -9.40 -9.75 1.63
CA LEU A 69 -8.23 -9.28 2.35
C LEU A 69 -6.95 -9.85 1.74
N LYS A 70 -5.97 -8.98 1.47
CA LYS A 70 -4.65 -9.32 0.93
C LYS A 70 -3.55 -8.84 1.86
N ILE A 71 -2.40 -9.51 1.80
CA ILE A 71 -1.16 -9.08 2.46
C ILE A 71 -0.06 -9.14 1.39
N LEU A 72 0.65 -8.03 1.21
CA LEU A 72 1.86 -7.93 0.40
C LEU A 72 3.05 -7.67 1.32
N GLY A 73 4.18 -8.33 1.10
CA GLY A 73 5.38 -8.13 1.92
C GLY A 73 6.66 -8.44 1.18
N VAL A 74 7.72 -7.71 1.50
CA VAL A 74 9.08 -8.05 1.07
C VAL A 74 9.71 -8.93 2.15
N ASP A 75 10.23 -10.10 1.75
CA ASP A 75 11.05 -10.94 2.61
C ASP A 75 12.53 -10.74 2.26
N VAL A 76 13.25 -10.11 3.18
CA VAL A 76 14.70 -9.83 3.04
C VAL A 76 15.52 -11.13 3.14
N SER A 77 14.94 -12.26 3.56
CA SER A 77 15.66 -13.53 3.68
C SER A 77 15.89 -14.25 2.34
N THR A 78 15.23 -13.82 1.26
CA THR A 78 15.28 -14.50 -0.04
C THR A 78 16.44 -14.08 -0.96
N GLU A 79 17.28 -13.12 -0.56
CA GLU A 79 18.47 -12.70 -1.34
C GLU A 79 19.76 -13.47 -1.01
N ARG A 80 19.66 -14.71 -0.52
CA ARG A 80 20.81 -15.64 -0.47
C ARG A 80 20.69 -16.69 -1.55
N LYS A 81 21.11 -16.36 -2.77
CA LYS A 81 21.58 -17.33 -3.76
C LYS A 81 22.74 -16.76 -4.56
#